data_AF-A0A2G3LCT1-F1
#
_entry.id   AF-A0A2G3LCT1-F1
#
_cell.length_a   1.000
_cell.length_b   1.000
_cell.length_c   1.000
_cell.angle_alpha   90.00
_cell.angle_beta   90.00
_cell.angle_gamma   90.00
#
_symmetry.space_group_name_H-M   'P 1'
#
loop_
_entity.id
_entity.type
_entity.pdbx_description
1 polymer ?
#
loop_
_entity_poly.entity_id
_entity_poly.type
_entity_poly.pdbx_seq_one_letter_code
_entity_poly.pdbx_strand_id
1 'polypeptide(L)'
;MVSAAAHIDWAAAKSIRLSTAGGANITIEGGNITVQCPGKITVHAGKKSFIGPERLAYPLPALPASVCKACLLAALRSGSPFVAPTAA
;
A
#
# COMPACT_ATOMS: atom_id res chain seq x y z
N MET A 1 10.35 -29.76 -11.81
CA MET A 1 11.08 -29.76 -10.52
C MET A 1 10.14 -30.37 -9.50
N VAL A 2 10.54 -31.42 -8.80
CA VAL A 2 9.70 -32.06 -7.78
C VAL A 2 10.55 -32.36 -6.57
N SER A 3 10.03 -32.04 -5.39
CA SER A 3 10.57 -32.45 -4.11
C SER A 3 9.57 -33.41 -3.49
N ALA A 4 10.02 -34.59 -3.09
CA ALA A 4 9.15 -35.64 -2.57
C ALA A 4 8.70 -35.41 -1.11
N ALA A 5 9.45 -34.60 -0.34
CA ALA A 5 9.18 -34.39 1.08
C ALA A 5 9.69 -33.06 1.66
N ALA A 6 10.29 -32.17 0.85
CA ALA A 6 10.95 -30.95 1.34
C ALA A 6 10.44 -29.68 0.64
N HIS A 7 10.67 -28.54 1.28
CA HIS A 7 10.34 -27.21 0.76
C HIS A 7 11.17 -26.85 -0.47
N ILE A 8 10.56 -26.13 -1.41
CA ILE A 8 11.23 -25.57 -2.57
C ILE A 8 11.22 -24.05 -2.39
N ASP A 9 12.38 -23.50 -2.06
CA ASP A 9 12.55 -22.07 -1.87
C ASP A 9 13.08 -21.43 -3.16
N TRP A 10 12.40 -20.39 -3.63
CA TRP A 10 12.85 -19.57 -4.75
C TRP A 10 13.19 -18.17 -4.26
N ALA A 11 14.48 -17.84 -4.31
CA ALA A 11 15.01 -16.52 -3.96
C ALA A 11 15.80 -15.95 -5.15
N ALA A 12 15.54 -14.68 -5.48
CA ALA A 12 16.31 -13.96 -6.48
C ALA A 12 16.61 -12.54 -5.98
N ALA A 13 17.82 -12.04 -6.30
CA ALA A 13 18.27 -10.72 -5.85
C ALA A 13 17.52 -9.55 -6.53
N LYS A 14 16.93 -9.77 -7.70
CA LYS A 14 16.27 -8.72 -8.50
C LYS A 14 14.83 -9.06 -8.86
N SER A 15 14.60 -10.21 -9.49
CA SER A 15 13.25 -10.65 -9.85
C SER A 15 13.17 -12.15 -10.09
N ILE A 16 12.03 -12.74 -9.74
CA ILE A 16 11.68 -14.12 -10.10
C ILE A 16 10.64 -14.03 -11.22
N ARG A 17 10.93 -14.61 -12.39
CA ARG A 17 10.01 -14.67 -13.54
C ARG A 17 9.70 -16.11 -13.88
N LEU A 18 8.43 -16.48 -13.78
CA LEU A 18 7.93 -17.79 -14.17
C LEU A 18 7.09 -17.61 -15.43
N SER A 19 7.65 -17.98 -16.57
CA SER A 19 6.98 -17.88 -17.86
C SER A 19 6.61 -19.26 -18.36
N THR A 20 5.37 -19.40 -18.79
CA THR A 20 4.88 -20.60 -19.49
C THR A 20 5.01 -20.40 -20.99
N ALA A 21 5.15 -21.49 -21.76
CA ALA A 21 5.20 -21.44 -23.22
C ALA A 21 3.94 -20.78 -23.84
N GLY A 22 2.82 -20.77 -23.12
CA GLY A 22 1.57 -20.10 -23.52
C GLY A 22 1.50 -18.60 -23.21
N GLY A 23 2.61 -17.96 -22.83
CA GLY A 23 2.69 -16.50 -22.64
C GLY A 23 2.18 -15.98 -21.29
N ALA A 24 1.67 -16.86 -20.41
CA ALA A 24 1.40 -16.46 -19.04
C ALA A 24 2.71 -16.32 -18.26
N ASN A 25 2.87 -15.21 -17.56
CA ASN A 25 4.03 -14.90 -16.73
C ASN A 25 3.62 -14.48 -15.31
N ILE A 26 4.45 -14.87 -14.34
CA ILE A 26 4.38 -14.38 -12.96
C ILE A 26 5.72 -13.72 -12.67
N THR A 27 5.71 -12.43 -12.38
CA THR A 27 6.90 -11.66 -12.01
C THR A 27 6.78 -11.17 -10.57
N ILE A 28 7.73 -11.59 -9.74
CA ILE A 28 7.90 -11.12 -8.37
C ILE A 28 9.09 -10.15 -8.38
N GLU A 29 8.81 -8.87 -8.19
CA GLU A 29 9.81 -7.79 -8.26
C GLU A 29 9.42 -6.67 -7.29
N GLY A 30 10.40 -6.14 -6.55
CA GLY A 30 10.20 -4.97 -5.68
C GLY A 30 9.12 -5.14 -4.59
N GLY A 31 8.87 -6.37 -4.13
CA GLY A 31 7.82 -6.67 -3.15
C GLY A 31 6.41 -6.81 -3.75
N ASN A 32 6.25 -6.63 -5.06
CA ASN A 32 4.99 -6.83 -5.77
C ASN A 32 4.97 -8.16 -6.53
N ILE A 33 3.77 -8.75 -6.61
CA ILE A 33 3.50 -9.95 -7.40
C ILE A 33 2.61 -9.54 -8.58
N THR A 34 3.14 -9.67 -9.80
CA THR A 34 2.39 -9.39 -11.02
C THR A 34 2.12 -10.69 -11.76
N VAL A 35 0.85 -10.94 -12.08
CA VAL A 35 0.40 -12.11 -12.84
C VAL A 35 -0.17 -11.61 -14.15
N GLN A 36 0.50 -11.94 -15.26
CA GLN A 36 0.05 -11.59 -16.60
C GLN A 36 -0.30 -12.87 -17.35
N CYS A 37 -1.46 -12.89 -17.98
CA CYS A 37 -1.87 -13.98 -18.84
C CYS A 37 -2.56 -13.39 -20.07
N PRO A 38 -2.27 -13.87 -21.29
CA PRO A 38 -2.96 -13.43 -22.50
C PRO A 38 -4.44 -13.86 -22.56
N GLY A 39 -4.92 -14.62 -21.56
CA GLY A 39 -6.32 -15.05 -21.43
C GLY A 39 -6.88 -14.83 -20.02
N LYS A 40 -7.90 -15.62 -19.66
CA LYS A 40 -8.59 -15.49 -18.38
C LYS A 40 -7.74 -16.01 -17.21
N ILE A 41 -7.53 -15.18 -16.20
CA ILE A 41 -6.98 -15.60 -14.91
C ILE A 41 -8.12 -16.22 -14.09
N THR A 42 -8.08 -17.53 -13.88
CA THR A 42 -9.07 -18.23 -13.05
C THR A 42 -8.44 -18.57 -11.71
N VAL A 43 -8.94 -17.94 -10.64
CA VAL A 43 -8.47 -18.18 -9.26
C VAL A 43 -9.42 -19.13 -8.56
N HIS A 44 -9.00 -20.39 -8.40
CA HIS A 44 -9.72 -21.37 -7.61
C HIS A 44 -9.23 -21.33 -6.16
N ALA A 45 -9.91 -20.57 -5.30
CA ALA A 45 -9.56 -20.43 -3.89
C ALA A 45 -10.82 -20.43 -2.99
N GLY A 46 -10.75 -21.13 -1.85
CA GLY A 46 -11.83 -21.18 -0.84
C GLY A 46 -12.03 -19.86 -0.07
N LYS A 47 -11.00 -19.00 -0.03
CA LYS A 47 -11.08 -17.61 0.45
C LYS A 47 -10.33 -16.70 -0.52
N LYS A 48 -10.98 -15.63 -0.95
CA LYS A 48 -10.39 -14.55 -1.75
C LYS A 48 -10.47 -13.24 -0.98
N SER A 49 -9.42 -12.89 -0.25
CA SER A 49 -9.33 -11.61 0.45
C SER A 49 -8.54 -10.63 -0.42
N PHE A 50 -9.24 -9.80 -1.18
CA PHE A 50 -8.64 -8.66 -1.87
C PHE A 50 -8.73 -7.46 -0.91
N ILE A 51 -7.79 -7.40 0.02
CA ILE A 51 -7.73 -6.30 1.00
C ILE A 51 -7.22 -5.08 0.23
N GLY A 52 -8.08 -4.08 0.08
CA GLY A 52 -7.67 -2.78 -0.47
C GLY A 52 -6.67 -2.09 0.46
N PRO A 53 -6.03 -0.99 0.01
CA PRO A 53 -5.12 -0.24 0.87
C PRO A 53 -5.85 0.16 2.15
N GLU A 54 -5.30 -0.23 3.29
CA GLU A 54 -5.88 0.07 4.59
C GLU A 54 -5.76 1.57 4.85
N ARG A 55 -6.91 2.27 4.89
CA ARG A 55 -6.96 3.67 5.32
C ARG A 55 -6.74 3.71 6.83
N LEU A 56 -5.50 3.90 7.24
CA LEU A 56 -5.18 4.34 8.59
C LEU A 56 -5.69 5.77 8.75
N ALA A 57 -6.79 5.94 9.47
CA ALA A 57 -7.21 7.24 9.95
C ALA A 57 -6.17 7.71 10.96
N TYR A 58 -5.15 8.45 10.52
CA TYR A 58 -4.27 9.16 11.43
C TYR A 58 -5.12 10.23 12.13
N PRO A 59 -5.38 10.11 13.45
CA PRO A 59 -6.15 11.12 14.15
C PRO A 59 -5.35 12.42 14.09
N LEU A 60 -5.90 13.42 13.42
CA LEU A 60 -5.35 14.76 13.48
C LEU A 60 -5.30 15.20 14.96
N PRO A 61 -4.20 15.79 15.41
CA PRO A 61 -4.08 16.24 16.80
C PRO A 61 -5.21 17.21 17.12
N ALA A 62 -5.87 16.98 18.26
CA ALA A 62 -6.97 17.83 18.72
C ALA A 62 -6.48 19.27 18.91
N LEU A 63 -7.18 20.21 18.26
CA LEU A 63 -6.87 21.64 18.34
C LEU A 63 -7.18 22.17 19.75
N PRO A 64 -6.34 23.03 20.34
CA PRO A 64 -6.68 23.72 21.57
C PRO A 64 -7.85 24.70 21.32
N ALA A 65 -8.95 24.51 22.05
CA ALA A 65 -10.19 25.30 21.91
C ALA A 65 -10.04 26.79 22.30
N SER A 66 -8.92 27.17 22.93
CA SER A 66 -8.64 28.54 23.35
C SER A 66 -7.22 28.96 22.94
N VAL A 67 -7.09 29.49 21.73
CA VAL A 67 -5.85 30.15 21.29
C VAL A 67 -5.98 31.66 21.50
N CYS A 68 -4.97 32.29 22.09
CA CYS A 68 -4.93 33.74 22.23
C CYS A 68 -4.96 34.41 20.84
N LYS A 69 -5.90 35.34 20.61
CA LYS A 69 -6.03 36.08 19.35
C LYS A 69 -4.72 36.76 18.90
N ALA A 70 -3.93 37.23 19.87
CA ALA A 70 -2.61 37.80 19.62
C ALA A 70 -1.59 36.76 19.12
N CYS A 71 -1.61 35.54 19.66
CA CYS A 71 -0.75 34.44 19.21
C CYS A 71 -1.13 33.98 17.80
N LEU A 72 -2.41 33.98 17.46
CA LEU A 72 -2.89 33.67 16.11
C LEU A 72 -2.36 34.71 15.09
N LEU A 73 -2.45 36.00 15.41
CA LEU A 73 -1.94 37.09 14.57
C LEU A 73 -0.41 37.08 14.44
N ALA A 74 0.31 36.76 15.51
CA ALA A 74 1.77 36.62 15.49
C ALA A 74 2.20 35.43 14.62
N ALA A 75 1.52 34.30 14.76
CA ALA A 75 1.79 33.11 13.97
C ALA A 75 1.43 33.33 12.48
N LEU A 76 0.41 34.15 12.17
CA LEU A 76 0.01 34.52 10.80
C LEU A 76 1.12 35.30 10.11
N ARG A 77 1.81 36.16 10.87
CA ARG A 77 2.97 36.91 10.40
C ARG A 77 4.21 36.03 10.24
N SER A 78 4.35 34.96 11.02
CA SER A 78 5.51 34.06 10.95
C SER A 78 5.34 32.92 9.95
N GLY A 79 4.23 32.84 9.21
CA GLY A 79 4.04 31.85 8.14
C GLY A 79 3.98 30.40 8.61
N SER A 80 3.70 30.15 9.89
CA SER A 80 3.53 28.79 10.41
C SER A 80 2.28 28.13 9.80
N PRO A 81 2.29 26.82 9.54
CA PRO A 81 1.15 26.15 8.91
C PRO A 81 -0.11 26.24 9.80
N PHE A 82 -1.13 26.94 9.31
CA PHE A 82 -2.45 27.01 9.93
C PHE A 82 -3.37 25.96 9.31
N VAL A 83 -4.05 25.19 10.15
CA VAL A 83 -5.33 24.56 9.77
C VAL A 83 -6.42 25.49 10.27
N ALA A 84 -7.13 26.13 9.34
CA ALA A 84 -8.30 26.94 9.67
C ALA A 84 -9.37 26.04 10.34
N PRO A 85 -10.09 26.54 11.36
CA PRO A 85 -11.21 25.80 11.91
C PRO A 85 -12.23 25.57 10.79
N THR A 86 -12.50 24.31 10.48
CA THR A 86 -13.63 23.94 9.61
C THR A 86 -14.89 24.36 10.34
N ALA A 87 -15.58 25.38 9.81
CA ALA A 87 -16.91 25.75 10.27
C ALA A 87 -17.83 24.54 10.09
N ALA A 88 -18.42 24.09 11.21
CA ALA A 88 -19.59 23.23 11.22
C ALA A 88 -20.82 24.02 10.76
#